data_AF-A0A858RE51-F1
#
_entry.id   AF-A0A858RE51-F1
#
_cell.length_a   1.000
_cell.length_b   1.000
_cell.length_c   1.000
_cell.angle_alpha   90.00
_cell.angle_beta   90.00
_cell.angle_gamma   90.00
#
_symmetry.space_group_name_H-M   'P 1'
#
loop_
_entity.id
_entity.type
_entity.pdbx_description
1 polymer ?
#
loop_
_entity_poly.entity_id
_entity_poly.type
_entity_poly.pdbx_seq_one_letter_code
_entity_poly.pdbx_strand_id
1 'polypeptide(L)'
;MTFPPDVLPIASISAMRPVFMIVMGAFLLLTTWRMTRGTSGWAPRILISGALLLAIGYAVVMPLYQAGVLIPLSQIGVSSADAASALGWHVVKTVSMNGGWLVFGLGLAMHAGIFETEKSTAPVEAPSSSPVHGRPA
;
A
#
# COMPACT_ATOMS: atom_id res chain seq x y z
N MET A 1 24.56 -10.24 38.75
CA MET A 1 23.19 -10.69 38.47
C MET A 1 23.21 -11.38 37.12
N THR A 2 23.36 -12.70 37.11
CA THR A 2 23.41 -13.55 35.92
C THR A 2 21.98 -13.84 35.48
N PHE A 3 21.56 -13.28 34.35
CA PHE A 3 20.27 -13.59 33.75
C PHE A 3 20.25 -15.05 33.26
N PRO A 4 19.15 -15.80 33.46
CA PRO A 4 19.04 -17.17 32.98
C PRO A 4 19.11 -17.23 31.45
N PRO A 5 19.75 -18.26 30.86
CA PRO A 5 19.97 -18.36 29.41
C PRO A 5 18.68 -18.53 28.58
N ASP A 6 17.54 -18.79 29.21
CA ASP A 6 16.29 -19.15 28.54
C ASP A 6 15.40 -17.96 28.14
N VAL A 7 15.77 -16.72 28.51
CA VAL A 7 15.03 -15.49 28.10
C VAL A 7 15.56 -14.85 26.82
N LEU A 8 16.70 -15.32 26.31
CA LEU A 8 17.34 -14.81 25.10
C LEU A 8 16.67 -15.19 23.75
N PRO A 9 15.91 -16.29 23.58
CA PRO A 9 15.34 -16.61 22.26
C PRO A 9 14.19 -15.67 21.86
N ILE A 10 13.53 -15.04 22.85
CA ILE A 10 12.44 -14.07 22.63
C ILE A 10 12.98 -12.72 22.12
N ALA A 11 14.25 -12.41 22.41
CA ALA A 11 14.94 -11.21 21.94
C ALA A 11 15.72 -11.41 20.63
N SER A 12 15.59 -12.58 19.97
CA SER A 12 16.26 -12.82 18.69
C SER A 12 15.62 -11.95 17.59
N ILE A 13 16.46 -11.24 16.84
CA ILE A 13 16.05 -10.34 15.74
C ILE A 13 15.15 -11.05 14.71
N SER A 14 15.33 -12.38 14.54
CA SER A 14 14.49 -13.17 13.62
C SER A 14 13.06 -13.36 14.13
N ALA A 15 12.84 -13.43 15.45
CA ALA A 15 11.51 -13.53 16.05
C ALA A 15 10.77 -12.19 16.07
N MET A 16 11.49 -11.06 16.11
CA MET A 16 10.85 -9.72 16.07
C MET A 16 10.41 -9.29 14.67
N ARG A 17 11.08 -9.76 13.62
CA ARG A 17 10.81 -9.36 12.24
C ARG A 17 9.34 -9.56 11.79
N PRO A 18 8.69 -10.70 12.07
CA PRO A 18 7.28 -10.89 11.73
C PRO A 18 6.37 -9.94 12.51
N VAL A 19 6.60 -9.81 13.82
CA VAL A 19 5.80 -8.94 14.70
C VAL A 19 5.89 -7.50 14.23
N PHE A 20 7.08 -7.02 13.89
CA PHE A 20 7.28 -5.69 13.33
C PHE A 20 6.48 -5.47 12.04
N MET A 21 6.51 -6.44 11.11
CA MET A 21 5.77 -6.36 9.85
C MET A 21 4.26 -6.29 10.08
N ILE A 22 3.73 -7.10 11.01
CA ILE A 22 2.31 -7.09 11.41
C ILE A 22 1.93 -5.70 11.95
N VAL A 23 2.70 -5.20 12.91
CA VAL A 23 2.47 -3.88 13.53
C VAL A 23 2.53 -2.77 12.50
N MET A 24 3.52 -2.80 11.61
CA MET A 24 3.66 -1.84 10.51
C MET A 24 2.43 -1.86 9.59
N GLY A 25 1.99 -3.04 9.15
CA GLY A 25 0.81 -3.16 8.28
C GLY A 25 -0.47 -2.62 8.93
N ALA A 26 -0.71 -2.96 10.21
CA ALA A 26 -1.84 -2.44 10.97
C ALA A 26 -1.76 -0.92 11.17
N PHE A 27 -0.57 -0.40 11.46
CA PHE A 27 -0.33 1.04 11.65
C PHE A 27 -0.57 1.84 10.37
N LEU A 28 -0.10 1.35 9.21
CA LEU A 28 -0.35 1.97 7.92
C LEU A 28 -1.85 2.01 7.61
N LEU A 29 -2.57 0.91 7.86
CA LEU A 29 -4.02 0.86 7.68
C LEU A 29 -4.75 1.86 8.58
N LEU A 30 -4.39 1.92 9.87
CA LEU A 30 -5.01 2.84 10.82
C LEU A 30 -4.75 4.31 10.46
N THR A 31 -3.52 4.63 10.10
CA THR A 31 -3.12 5.99 9.68
C THR A 31 -3.86 6.40 8.41
N THR A 32 -3.89 5.50 7.43
CA THR A 32 -4.62 5.71 6.16
C THR A 32 -6.10 5.91 6.39
N TRP A 33 -6.72 5.04 7.18
CA TRP A 33 -8.12 5.16 7.55
C TRP A 33 -8.41 6.52 8.19
N ARG A 34 -7.53 6.96 9.10
CA ARG A 34 -7.67 8.27 9.75
C ARG A 34 -7.51 9.43 8.77
N MET A 35 -6.54 9.38 7.86
CA MET A 35 -6.31 10.41 6.84
C MET A 35 -7.44 10.52 5.82
N THR A 36 -8.04 9.37 5.48
CA THR A 36 -9.08 9.31 4.44
C THR A 36 -10.50 9.53 4.96
N ARG A 37 -10.70 9.61 6.29
CA ARG A 37 -12.01 9.90 6.88
C ARG A 37 -12.55 11.24 6.37
N GLY A 38 -13.73 11.19 5.76
CA GLY A 38 -14.40 12.38 5.22
C GLY A 38 -13.89 12.85 3.85
N THR A 39 -12.89 12.17 3.28
CA THR A 39 -12.43 12.42 1.91
C THR A 39 -13.16 11.52 0.93
N SER A 40 -13.55 12.06 -0.23
CA SER A 40 -14.22 11.30 -1.29
C SER A 40 -13.39 11.37 -2.58
N GLY A 41 -13.57 10.38 -3.47
CA GLY A 41 -12.84 10.29 -4.74
C GLY A 41 -11.99 9.03 -4.88
N TRP A 42 -11.20 8.97 -5.95
CA TRP A 42 -10.40 7.80 -6.30
C TRP A 42 -9.12 7.66 -5.47
N ALA A 43 -8.44 8.76 -5.12
CA ALA A 43 -7.19 8.72 -4.36
C ALA A 43 -7.34 8.05 -2.97
N PRO A 44 -8.34 8.42 -2.13
CA PRO A 44 -8.55 7.73 -0.85
C PRO A 44 -8.86 6.23 -1.00
N ARG A 45 -9.58 5.84 -2.06
CA ARG A 45 -9.92 4.44 -2.34
C ARG A 45 -8.68 3.61 -2.68
N ILE A 46 -7.80 4.14 -3.54
CA ILE A 46 -6.53 3.51 -3.92
C ILE A 46 -5.59 3.43 -2.71
N LEU A 47 -5.54 4.48 -1.89
CA LEU A 47 -4.71 4.50 -0.70
C LEU A 47 -5.18 3.46 0.34
N ILE A 48 -6.48 3.40 0.64
CA ILE A 48 -7.06 2.40 1.55
C ILE A 48 -6.85 0.98 1.01
N SER A 49 -7.04 0.75 -0.29
CA SER A 49 -6.88 -0.60 -0.87
C SER A 49 -5.43 -1.08 -0.77
N GLY A 50 -4.45 -0.20 -1.04
CA GLY A 50 -3.03 -0.50 -0.85
C GLY A 50 -2.69 -0.80 0.62
N ALA A 51 -3.20 0.00 1.55
CA ALA A 51 -3.00 -0.23 2.99
C ALA A 51 -3.63 -1.54 3.47
N LEU A 52 -4.81 -1.91 2.95
CA LEU A 52 -5.47 -3.19 3.23
C LEU A 52 -4.67 -4.38 2.67
N LEU A 53 -4.17 -4.28 1.43
CA LEU A 53 -3.30 -5.29 0.83
C LEU A 53 -2.06 -5.55 1.70
N LEU A 54 -1.41 -4.49 2.17
CA LEU A 54 -0.25 -4.57 3.06
C LEU A 54 -0.63 -5.16 4.42
N ALA A 55 -1.74 -4.72 5.01
CA ALA A 55 -2.22 -5.26 6.29
C ALA A 55 -2.50 -6.77 6.19
N ILE A 56 -3.20 -7.23 5.13
CA ILE A 56 -3.46 -8.66 4.91
C ILE A 56 -2.15 -9.41 4.64
N GLY A 57 -1.27 -8.86 3.79
CA GLY A 57 0.01 -9.47 3.45
C GLY A 57 0.88 -9.72 4.68
N TYR A 58 0.98 -8.73 5.57
CA TYR A 58 1.82 -8.82 6.76
C TYR A 58 1.14 -9.47 7.97
N ALA A 59 -0.15 -9.25 8.19
CA ALA A 59 -0.88 -9.79 9.35
C ALA A 59 -1.37 -11.23 9.16
N VAL A 60 -1.62 -11.65 7.92
CA VAL A 60 -2.22 -12.96 7.63
C VAL A 60 -1.28 -13.80 6.78
N VAL A 61 -0.94 -13.33 5.57
CA VAL A 61 -0.19 -14.16 4.61
C VAL A 61 1.20 -14.51 5.16
N MET A 62 1.93 -13.55 5.71
CA MET A 62 3.29 -13.79 6.21
C MET A 62 3.34 -14.77 7.40
N PRO A 63 2.50 -14.63 8.45
CA PRO A 63 2.48 -15.59 9.55
C PRO A 63 2.11 -17.00 9.09
N LEU A 64 1.13 -17.15 8.19
CA LEU A 64 0.77 -18.46 7.65
C LEU A 64 1.92 -19.12 6.86
N TYR A 65 2.71 -18.33 6.14
CA TYR A 65 3.94 -18.80 5.47
C TYR A 65 5.01 -19.24 6.47
N GLN A 66 5.18 -18.52 7.58
CA GLN A 66 6.19 -18.85 8.59
C GLN A 66 5.79 -20.03 9.46
N ALA A 67 4.49 -20.21 9.70
CA ALA A 67 3.93 -21.36 10.38
C ALA A 67 3.99 -22.65 9.53
N GLY A 68 4.41 -22.56 8.26
CA GLY A 68 4.47 -23.71 7.35
C GLY A 68 3.10 -24.20 6.87
N VAL A 69 2.02 -23.45 7.14
CA VAL A 69 0.67 -23.74 6.65
C VAL A 69 0.59 -23.50 5.14
N LEU A 70 1.30 -22.48 4.65
CA LEU A 70 1.44 -22.21 3.22
C LEU A 70 2.75 -22.79 2.71
N ILE A 71 2.66 -23.68 1.72
CA ILE A 71 3.81 -24.37 1.16
C ILE A 71 4.69 -23.35 0.40
N PRO A 72 5.96 -23.17 0.80
CA PRO A 72 6.87 -22.30 0.07
C PRO A 72 7.22 -22.90 -1.29
N LEU A 73 7.42 -22.02 -2.28
CA LEU A 73 7.74 -22.41 -3.66
C LEU A 73 8.98 -23.30 -3.77
N SER A 74 9.93 -23.17 -2.83
CA SER A 74 11.15 -23.98 -2.75
C SER A 74 10.93 -25.44 -2.34
N GLN A 75 9.72 -25.80 -1.90
CA GLN A 75 9.37 -27.18 -1.51
C GLN A 75 8.50 -27.91 -2.56
N ILE A 76 8.23 -27.27 -3.70
CA ILE A 76 7.54 -27.90 -4.82
C ILE A 76 8.38 -29.09 -5.32
N GLY A 77 7.81 -30.29 -5.27
CA GLY A 77 8.47 -31.54 -5.68
C GLY A 77 9.09 -32.35 -4.53
N VAL A 78 9.21 -31.78 -3.32
CA VAL A 78 9.69 -32.50 -2.12
C VAL A 78 8.53 -32.89 -1.21
N SER A 79 7.49 -32.05 -1.15
CA SER A 79 6.21 -32.42 -0.54
C SER A 79 5.25 -32.90 -1.62
N SER A 80 4.39 -33.88 -1.28
CA SER A 80 3.28 -34.37 -2.11
C SER A 80 2.15 -33.33 -2.29
N ALA A 81 2.45 -32.06 -2.04
CA ALA A 81 1.47 -30.99 -2.08
C ALA A 81 1.28 -30.45 -3.50
N ASP A 82 0.08 -29.98 -3.75
CA ASP A 82 -0.34 -29.45 -5.05
C ASP A 82 0.49 -28.22 -5.46
N ALA A 83 1.18 -28.34 -6.59
CA ALA A 83 2.04 -27.28 -7.14
C ALA A 83 1.23 -26.03 -7.51
N ALA A 84 -0.02 -26.19 -7.94
CA ALA A 84 -0.90 -25.07 -8.27
C ALA A 84 -1.21 -24.23 -7.02
N SER A 85 -1.48 -24.89 -5.89
CA SER A 85 -1.71 -24.24 -4.60
C SER A 85 -0.47 -23.46 -4.11
N ALA A 86 0.73 -24.03 -4.24
CA ALA A 86 1.97 -23.35 -3.87
C ALA A 86 2.25 -22.10 -4.73
N LEU A 87 2.02 -22.19 -6.05
CA LEU A 87 2.10 -21.04 -6.96
C LEU A 87 1.05 -19.97 -6.61
N GLY A 88 -0.19 -20.38 -6.36
CA GLY A 88 -1.28 -19.48 -5.99
C GLY A 88 -0.93 -18.66 -4.74
N TRP A 89 -0.47 -19.32 -3.68
CA TRP A 89 -0.05 -18.62 -2.47
C TRP A 89 1.17 -17.74 -2.67
N HIS A 90 2.07 -18.09 -3.58
CA HIS A 90 3.24 -17.26 -3.89
C HIS A 90 2.81 -15.97 -4.59
N VAL A 91 1.88 -16.07 -5.54
CA VAL A 91 1.28 -14.90 -6.20
C VAL A 91 0.55 -14.02 -5.17
N VAL A 92 -0.27 -14.60 -4.29
CA VAL A 92 -0.98 -13.85 -3.23
C VAL A 92 0.00 -13.09 -2.35
N LYS A 93 1.10 -13.73 -1.93
CA LYS A 93 2.15 -13.07 -1.14
C LYS A 93 2.80 -11.93 -1.92
N THR A 94 3.17 -12.16 -3.18
CA THR A 94 3.83 -11.15 -4.02
C THR A 94 2.93 -9.95 -4.27
N VAL A 95 1.65 -10.17 -4.58
CA VAL A 95 0.66 -9.12 -4.82
C VAL A 95 0.35 -8.34 -3.54
N SER A 96 0.10 -9.02 -2.43
CA SER A 96 -0.23 -8.35 -1.15
C SER A 96 0.93 -7.51 -0.62
N MET A 97 2.16 -8.00 -0.73
CA MET A 97 3.33 -7.28 -0.21
C MET A 97 3.88 -6.26 -1.20
N ASN A 98 4.25 -6.66 -2.42
CA ASN A 98 4.88 -5.75 -3.38
C ASN A 98 3.85 -4.89 -4.10
N GLY A 99 2.77 -5.52 -4.58
CA GLY A 99 1.65 -4.80 -5.17
C GLY A 99 0.99 -3.87 -4.17
N GLY A 100 0.84 -4.30 -2.90
CA GLY A 100 0.36 -3.46 -1.81
C GLY A 100 1.18 -2.17 -1.64
N TRP A 101 2.51 -2.27 -1.63
CA TRP A 101 3.38 -1.09 -1.53
C TRP A 101 3.24 -0.15 -2.73
N LEU A 102 3.16 -0.71 -3.94
CA LEU A 102 2.97 0.07 -5.16
C LEU A 102 1.63 0.82 -5.14
N VAL A 103 0.54 0.12 -4.84
CA VAL A 103 -0.81 0.71 -4.78
C VAL A 103 -0.91 1.74 -3.67
N PHE A 104 -0.33 1.45 -2.50
CA PHE A 104 -0.28 2.39 -1.38
C PHE A 104 0.51 3.66 -1.73
N GLY A 105 1.70 3.52 -2.31
CA GLY A 105 2.53 4.64 -2.73
C GLY A 105 1.87 5.50 -3.82
N LEU A 106 1.23 4.87 -4.81
CA LEU A 106 0.44 5.56 -5.83
C LEU A 106 -0.72 6.33 -5.20
N GLY A 107 -1.49 5.69 -4.31
CA GLY A 107 -2.57 6.34 -3.58
C GLY A 107 -2.08 7.54 -2.78
N LEU A 108 -0.90 7.44 -2.17
CA LEU A 108 -0.30 8.52 -1.39
C LEU A 108 0.12 9.68 -2.29
N ALA A 109 0.74 9.40 -3.43
CA ALA A 109 1.13 10.41 -4.41
C ALA A 109 -0.08 11.16 -4.97
N MET A 110 -1.15 10.44 -5.30
CA MET A 110 -2.41 11.05 -5.74
C MET A 110 -3.07 11.87 -4.62
N HIS A 111 -3.07 11.37 -3.39
CA HIS A 111 -3.67 12.06 -2.25
C HIS A 111 -2.89 13.34 -1.87
N ALA A 112 -1.58 13.35 -2.10
CA ALA A 112 -0.71 14.51 -1.90
C ALA A 112 -0.73 15.53 -3.07
N GLY A 113 -1.49 15.26 -4.14
CA GLY A 113 -1.59 16.17 -5.29
C GLY A 113 -0.32 16.22 -6.15
N ILE A 114 0.55 15.20 -6.11
CA ILE A 114 1.83 15.18 -6.85
C ILE A 114 1.62 15.32 -8.37
N PHE A 115 0.46 14.89 -8.88
CA PHE A 115 0.13 14.93 -10.30
C PHE A 115 -0.64 16.19 -10.71
N GLU A 116 -0.89 17.14 -9.79
CA GLU A 116 -1.47 18.42 -10.14
C GLU A 116 -0.40 19.30 -10.77
N THR A 117 -0.24 19.21 -12.09
CA THR A 117 0.49 20.19 -12.89
C THR A 117 -0.14 21.55 -12.65
N GLU A 118 0.67 22.56 -12.28
CA GLU A 118 0.21 23.94 -12.09
C GLU A 118 -0.73 24.33 -13.23
N LYS A 119 -1.96 24.70 -12.85
CA LYS A 119 -2.95 25.24 -13.77
C LYS A 119 -2.33 26.47 -14.42
N SER A 120 -1.86 26.32 -15.67
CA SER A 120 -1.27 27.41 -16.45
C SER A 120 -2.21 28.61 -16.42
N THR A 121 -1.87 29.60 -15.60
CA THR A 121 -2.43 30.95 -15.57
C THR A 121 -1.86 31.75 -16.75
N ALA A 122 -1.75 31.13 -17.93
CA ALA A 122 -1.62 31.91 -19.15
C ALA A 122 -2.90 32.76 -19.26
N PRO A 123 -2.80 34.09 -19.26
CA PRO A 123 -3.97 34.94 -19.47
C PRO A 123 -4.59 34.52 -20.80
N VAL A 124 -5.83 34.06 -20.76
CA VAL A 124 -6.62 33.99 -21.99
C VAL A 124 -6.85 35.44 -22.40
N GLU A 125 -6.04 35.91 -23.34
CA GLU A 125 -6.19 37.20 -23.96
C GLU A 125 -7.56 37.21 -24.65
N ALA A 126 -8.54 37.80 -23.99
CA ALA A 126 -9.88 37.94 -24.54
C ALA A 126 -9.76 38.79 -25.82
N PRO A 127 -10.37 38.37 -26.95
CA PRO A 127 -10.37 39.20 -28.14
C PRO A 127 -10.98 40.56 -27.80
N SER A 128 -10.18 41.61 -27.99
CA SER A 128 -10.57 43.01 -27.81
C SER A 128 -11.81 43.29 -28.65
N SER A 129 -12.98 43.37 -28.01
CA SER A 129 -14.17 43.93 -28.62
C SER A 129 -13.95 45.45 -28.74
N SER A 130 -13.47 45.86 -29.91
CA SER A 130 -13.40 47.28 -30.27
C SER A 130 -14.79 47.92 -30.15
N PRO A 131 -14.91 49.15 -29.61
CA PRO A 131 -16.18 49.85 -29.54
C PRO A 131 -16.55 50.31 -30.96
N VAL A 132 -17.57 49.66 -31.56
CA VAL A 132 -18.19 50.20 -32.77
C VAL A 132 -18.89 51.50 -32.37
N HIS A 133 -18.32 52.60 -32.83
CA HIS A 133 -18.84 53.95 -32.72
C HIS A 133 -20.34 54.00 -32.99
N GLY A 134 -21.10 54.46 -32.00
CA GLY A 134 -22.38 55.11 -32.27
C GLY A 134 -22.13 56.34 -33.15
N ARG A 135 -22.91 56.45 -34.22
CA ARG A 135 -23.07 57.70 -34.94
C ARG A 135 -24.56 58.02 -35.02
N PRO A 136 -25.00 59.19 -34.52
CA PRO A 136 -26.36 59.66 -34.68
C PRO A 136 -26.52 60.38 -36.01
N ALA A 137 -27.61 60.08 -36.72
CA ALA A 137 -28.45 60.99 -37.52
C ALA A 137 -29.62 60.20 -38.09
#